data_AF-A0A0Q9N608-F1
#
_entry.id   AF-A0A0Q9N608-F1
#
_cell.length_a   1.000
_cell.length_b   1.000
_cell.length_c   1.000
_cell.angle_alpha   90.00
_cell.angle_beta   90.00
_cell.angle_gamma   90.00
#
_symmetry.space_group_name_H-M   'P 1'
#
loop_
_entity.id
_entity.type
_entity.pdbx_description
1 polymer ?
#
loop_
_entity_poly.entity_id
_entity_poly.type
_entity_poly.pdbx_seq_one_letter_code
_entity_poly.pdbx_strand_id
1 'polypeptide(L)'
;MMGSLRKAFMVKKLAMTVVGTVLLSTLLAAGALAADAGVKHTAEADSLNKLQLFQGTDRGYDLEQTLTRAQGATMLLRLFGWETAAANTQGLSSPFTDVPATHWAAKSVGFAFSKTLVHGVSDVHFAPDASITGEQFLALTLRALGYAEAEPQTASELAATSGLLSASEAQLIAQGAVFRRDEMVAVAYRAIQTKLKGSARTLLQKLVEDDKAVSVGAAVASGLYKAPSSDPMDQIEDAIRDALK
;
A
#
# COMPACT_ATOMS: atom_id res chain seq x y z
N MET A 1 2.47 24.24 -65.32
CA MET A 1 1.33 25.15 -65.59
C MET A 1 0.09 24.29 -65.84
N MET A 2 -0.98 24.57 -65.07
CA MET A 2 -2.42 24.32 -65.32
C MET A 2 -2.81 23.02 -66.03
N GLY A 3 -3.46 22.07 -65.35
CA GLY A 3 -4.92 22.09 -65.10
C GLY A 3 -5.58 21.25 -66.20
N SER A 4 -6.59 20.41 -66.03
CA SER A 4 -7.63 20.13 -65.04
C SER A 4 -8.23 18.77 -65.49
N LEU A 5 -8.94 17.97 -64.70
CA LEU A 5 -10.36 18.14 -64.40
C LEU A 5 -10.82 16.91 -63.59
N ARG A 6 -11.70 17.20 -62.63
CA ARG A 6 -12.34 16.26 -61.71
C ARG A 6 -13.59 15.61 -62.34
N LYS A 7 -13.95 14.40 -61.90
CA LYS A 7 -15.25 13.98 -61.29
C LYS A 7 -15.85 12.66 -61.80
N ALA A 8 -16.33 11.91 -60.81
CA ALA A 8 -17.46 10.96 -60.81
C ALA A 8 -17.19 9.59 -61.49
N PHE A 9 -17.71 8.43 -61.05
CA PHE A 9 -19.04 8.15 -60.48
C PHE A 9 -19.01 6.86 -59.62
N MET A 10 -20.02 6.72 -58.77
CA MET A 10 -20.24 5.70 -57.74
C MET A 10 -21.03 4.49 -58.31
N VAL A 11 -21.09 3.37 -57.56
CA VAL A 11 -22.10 2.29 -57.61
C VAL A 11 -21.84 1.08 -58.55
N LYS A 12 -21.61 -0.10 -57.94
CA LYS A 12 -22.25 -1.36 -58.36
C LYS A 12 -22.53 -2.25 -57.14
N LYS A 13 -23.82 -2.47 -56.86
CA LYS A 13 -24.38 -3.41 -55.86
C LYS A 13 -24.79 -4.72 -56.55
N LEU A 14 -25.05 -5.75 -55.72
CA LEU A 14 -25.64 -7.09 -55.95
C LEU A 14 -24.66 -8.15 -56.51
N ALA A 15 -24.57 -9.37 -55.98
CA ALA A 15 -25.65 -10.24 -55.49
C ALA A 15 -25.26 -11.18 -54.32
N MET A 16 -26.31 -11.74 -53.73
CA MET A 16 -26.43 -12.47 -52.47
C MET A 16 -26.85 -13.92 -52.78
N THR A 17 -26.14 -14.94 -52.27
CA THR A 17 -26.71 -16.29 -52.05
C THR A 17 -26.00 -16.98 -50.88
N VAL A 18 -26.80 -17.64 -50.06
CA VAL A 18 -26.54 -18.20 -48.73
C VAL A 18 -26.30 -19.73 -48.82
N VAL A 19 -25.72 -20.27 -47.75
CA VAL A 19 -25.85 -21.65 -47.19
C VAL A 19 -24.62 -22.56 -47.38
N GLY A 20 -23.95 -22.83 -46.26
CA GLY A 20 -22.94 -23.87 -46.08
C GLY A 20 -22.42 -23.83 -44.64
N THR A 21 -23.24 -24.34 -43.72
CA THR A 21 -23.01 -24.39 -42.27
C THR A 21 -21.68 -25.06 -41.92
N VAL A 22 -20.70 -24.27 -41.45
CA VAL A 22 -19.53 -24.79 -40.74
C VAL A 22 -19.87 -24.81 -39.25
N LEU A 23 -19.83 -26.00 -38.69
CA LEU A 23 -20.06 -26.31 -37.28
C LEU A 23 -19.25 -25.39 -36.37
N LEU A 24 -19.98 -24.57 -35.63
CA LEU A 24 -19.49 -23.71 -34.56
C LEU A 24 -19.17 -24.58 -33.33
N SER A 25 -17.97 -25.15 -33.30
CA SER A 25 -17.38 -25.71 -32.07
C SER A 25 -16.81 -24.56 -31.24
N THR A 26 -17.67 -23.68 -30.72
CA THR A 26 -17.25 -22.73 -29.69
C THR A 26 -17.10 -23.48 -28.39
N LEU A 27 -15.84 -23.78 -28.09
CA LEU A 27 -15.27 -24.04 -26.77
C LEU A 27 -16.12 -23.36 -25.69
N LEU A 28 -16.81 -24.15 -24.87
CA LEU A 28 -17.32 -23.66 -23.61
C LEU A 28 -16.08 -23.30 -22.79
N ALA A 29 -15.73 -22.02 -22.76
CA ALA A 29 -14.82 -21.51 -21.76
C ALA A 29 -15.49 -21.79 -20.42
N ALA A 30 -15.12 -22.90 -19.79
CA ALA A 30 -15.29 -23.06 -18.38
C ALA A 30 -14.63 -21.82 -17.76
N GLY A 31 -15.45 -20.89 -17.29
CA GLY A 31 -15.01 -19.88 -16.36
C GLY A 31 -14.54 -20.64 -15.13
N ALA A 32 -13.28 -21.07 -15.16
CA ALA A 32 -12.53 -21.25 -13.95
C ALA A 32 -12.57 -19.85 -13.32
N LEU A 33 -13.46 -19.67 -12.34
CA LEU A 33 -13.10 -18.82 -11.22
C LEU A 33 -11.78 -19.41 -10.74
N ALA A 34 -10.67 -18.84 -11.22
CA ALA A 34 -9.47 -18.86 -10.44
C ALA A 34 -9.88 -18.20 -9.13
N ALA A 35 -10.24 -19.02 -8.15
CA ALA A 35 -9.90 -18.68 -6.79
C ALA A 35 -8.40 -18.42 -6.89
N ASP A 36 -8.04 -17.14 -6.94
CA ASP A 36 -6.66 -16.74 -6.81
C ASP A 36 -6.26 -17.29 -5.46
N ALA A 37 -5.64 -18.47 -5.46
CA ALA A 37 -5.01 -19.05 -4.30
C ALA A 37 -3.69 -18.30 -4.09
N GLY A 38 -3.77 -16.96 -4.13
CA GLY A 38 -2.72 -16.07 -3.76
C GLY A 38 -2.24 -16.45 -2.37
N VAL A 39 -0.95 -16.21 -2.13
CA VAL A 39 -0.36 -16.43 -0.83
C VAL A 39 -1.13 -15.59 0.18
N LYS A 40 -1.88 -16.24 1.08
CA LYS A 40 -2.60 -15.53 2.13
C LYS A 40 -1.64 -15.15 3.24
N HIS A 41 -1.64 -13.88 3.62
CA HIS A 41 -0.72 -13.33 4.59
C HIS A 41 -1.27 -13.41 6.02
N THR A 42 -1.95 -14.51 6.37
CA THR A 42 -2.60 -14.66 7.69
C THR A 42 -1.58 -14.69 8.84
N ALA A 43 -0.42 -15.33 8.64
CA ALA A 43 0.62 -15.41 9.67
C ALA A 43 1.27 -14.04 9.92
N GLU A 44 1.44 -13.25 8.86
CA GLU A 44 1.90 -11.87 8.90
C GLU A 44 0.87 -10.98 9.60
N ALA A 45 -0.43 -11.16 9.30
CA ALA A 45 -1.52 -10.47 9.98
C ALA A 45 -1.53 -10.78 11.49
N ASP A 46 -1.35 -12.05 11.87
CA ASP A 46 -1.22 -12.46 13.28
C ASP A 46 -0.04 -11.80 13.97
N SER A 47 1.09 -11.71 13.28
CA SER A 47 2.30 -11.06 13.80
C SER A 47 2.07 -9.57 14.02
N LEU A 48 1.52 -8.87 13.03
CA LEU A 48 1.19 -7.45 13.13
C LEU A 48 0.10 -7.18 14.18
N ASN A 49 -0.85 -8.10 14.37
CA ASN A 49 -1.88 -7.98 15.40
C ASN A 49 -1.31 -8.12 16.81
N LYS A 50 -0.41 -9.09 17.04
CA LYS A 50 0.30 -9.22 18.33
C LYS A 50 1.14 -7.97 18.65
N LEU A 51 1.65 -7.29 17.63
CA LEU A 51 2.36 -6.01 17.75
C LEU A 51 1.40 -4.80 17.88
N GLN A 52 0.08 -5.00 17.79
CA GLN A 52 -0.95 -3.96 17.79
C GLN A 52 -0.89 -2.98 16.59
N LEU A 53 -0.17 -3.36 15.53
CA LEU A 53 0.01 -2.55 14.31
C LEU A 53 -1.05 -2.86 13.24
N PHE A 54 -1.79 -3.95 13.39
CA PHE A 54 -2.90 -4.33 12.52
C PHE A 54 -4.06 -4.90 13.33
N GLN A 55 -5.29 -4.56 12.95
CA GLN A 55 -6.50 -4.98 13.66
C GLN A 55 -7.46 -5.67 12.70
N GLY A 56 -7.97 -6.81 13.15
CA GLY A 56 -9.10 -7.50 12.54
C GLY A 56 -10.44 -7.05 13.10
N THR A 57 -11.47 -7.81 12.77
CA THR A 57 -12.81 -7.75 13.32
C THR A 57 -13.07 -8.98 14.18
N ASP A 58 -14.25 -9.07 14.80
CA ASP A 58 -14.66 -10.24 15.56
C ASP A 58 -14.73 -11.53 14.71
N ARG A 59 -14.67 -11.41 13.38
CA ARG A 59 -14.73 -12.52 12.42
C ARG A 59 -13.38 -12.83 11.75
N GLY A 60 -12.29 -12.25 12.23
CA GLY A 60 -10.96 -12.39 11.65
C GLY A 60 -10.50 -11.12 10.93
N TYR A 61 -9.53 -11.22 10.03
CA TYR A 61 -8.89 -10.03 9.45
C TYR A 61 -9.56 -9.45 8.21
N ASP A 62 -10.56 -10.14 7.65
CA ASP A 62 -11.24 -9.76 6.40
C ASP A 62 -10.26 -9.49 5.25
N LEU A 63 -9.23 -10.33 5.09
CA LEU A 63 -8.10 -10.11 4.16
C LEU A 63 -8.54 -9.94 2.69
N GLU A 64 -9.67 -10.52 2.31
CA GLU A 64 -10.23 -10.42 0.96
C GLU A 64 -10.88 -9.05 0.66
N GLN A 65 -11.08 -8.20 1.66
CA GLN A 65 -11.77 -6.92 1.50
C GLN A 65 -10.87 -5.90 0.81
N THR A 66 -11.43 -5.20 -0.18
CA THR A 66 -10.79 -4.05 -0.82
C THR A 66 -10.74 -2.85 0.12
N LEU A 67 -9.65 -2.08 0.05
CA LEU A 67 -9.48 -0.88 0.88
C LEU A 67 -9.86 0.39 0.13
N THR A 68 -10.55 1.30 0.82
CA THR A 68 -10.67 2.68 0.36
C THR A 68 -9.41 3.49 0.70
N ARG A 69 -9.22 4.63 0.05
CA ARG A 69 -8.10 5.55 0.35
C ARG A 69 -8.11 6.03 1.80
N ALA A 70 -9.28 6.34 2.36
CA ALA A 70 -9.40 6.72 3.77
C ALA A 70 -9.02 5.57 4.73
N GLN A 71 -9.39 4.34 4.40
CA GLN A 71 -9.00 3.17 5.18
C GLN A 71 -7.49 2.92 5.08
N GLY A 72 -6.91 2.95 3.87
CA GLY A 72 -5.48 2.80 3.65
C GLY A 72 -4.64 3.82 4.43
N ALA A 73 -5.03 5.10 4.40
CA ALA A 73 -4.35 6.14 5.18
C ALA A 73 -4.43 5.89 6.70
N THR A 74 -5.61 5.50 7.21
CA THR A 74 -5.79 5.22 8.64
C THR A 74 -4.96 4.01 9.09
N MET A 75 -4.93 2.96 8.28
CA MET A 75 -4.15 1.76 8.59
C MET A 75 -2.64 2.00 8.51
N LEU A 76 -2.19 2.85 7.58
CA LEU A 76 -0.80 3.31 7.56
C LEU A 76 -0.44 4.05 8.86
N LEU A 77 -1.29 4.96 9.34
CA LEU A 77 -1.01 5.65 10.60
C LEU A 77 -0.92 4.67 11.78
N ARG A 78 -1.75 3.64 11.82
CA ARG A 78 -1.65 2.58 12.83
C ARG A 78 -0.33 1.82 12.73
N LEU A 79 0.06 1.40 11.52
CA LEU A 79 1.31 0.69 11.25
C LEU A 79 2.54 1.45 11.75
N PHE A 80 2.52 2.79 11.64
CA PHE A 80 3.60 3.67 12.08
C PHE A 80 3.41 4.20 13.51
N GLY A 81 2.46 3.67 14.28
CA GLY A 81 2.24 4.06 15.68
C GLY A 81 1.64 5.47 15.87
N TRP A 82 1.09 6.07 14.81
CA TRP A 82 0.60 7.44 14.78
C TRP A 82 -0.92 7.56 14.92
N GLU A 83 -1.67 6.47 14.95
CA GLU A 83 -3.13 6.52 15.01
C GLU A 83 -3.65 7.28 16.25
N THR A 84 -3.10 6.99 17.43
CA THR A 84 -3.46 7.71 18.67
C THR A 84 -3.10 9.19 18.60
N ALA A 85 -1.95 9.53 18.01
CA ALA A 85 -1.55 10.92 17.81
C ALA A 85 -2.51 11.64 16.86
N ALA A 86 -2.90 11.00 15.75
CA ALA A 86 -3.87 11.53 14.81
C ALA A 86 -5.25 11.76 15.45
N ALA A 87 -5.71 10.83 16.29
CA ALA A 87 -6.98 10.94 17.00
C ALA A 87 -7.01 12.10 18.00
N ASN A 88 -5.88 12.42 18.63
CA ASN A 88 -5.81 13.41 19.72
C ASN A 88 -5.35 14.80 19.28
N THR A 89 -4.69 14.92 18.12
CA THR A 89 -4.20 16.22 17.63
C THR A 89 -5.37 17.14 17.28
N GLN A 90 -5.35 18.35 17.83
CA GLN A 90 -6.35 19.39 17.56
C GLN A 90 -5.90 20.26 16.38
N GLY A 91 -6.85 20.89 15.69
CA GLY A 91 -6.55 21.82 14.60
C GLY A 91 -6.03 21.16 13.32
N LEU A 92 -6.13 19.84 13.19
CA LEU A 92 -5.86 19.14 11.94
C LEU A 92 -6.88 19.59 10.88
N SER A 93 -6.36 20.03 9.73
CA SER A 93 -7.17 20.34 8.56
C SER A 93 -6.43 19.92 7.30
N SER A 94 -7.19 19.69 6.24
CA SER A 94 -6.68 19.40 4.90
C SER A 94 -7.47 20.26 3.90
N PRO A 95 -6.93 20.52 2.69
CA PRO A 95 -7.65 21.28 1.67
C PRO A 95 -8.82 20.50 1.04
N PHE A 96 -9.03 19.24 1.42
CA PHE A 96 -9.95 18.33 0.78
C PHE A 96 -11.41 18.59 1.18
N THR A 97 -12.21 19.07 0.23
CA THR A 97 -13.62 19.42 0.47
C THR A 97 -14.53 18.20 0.62
N ASP A 98 -14.10 17.06 0.08
CA ASP A 98 -14.77 15.75 0.20
C ASP A 98 -14.41 14.99 1.47
N VAL A 99 -13.59 15.57 2.36
CA VAL A 99 -13.32 15.06 3.71
C VAL A 99 -13.66 16.14 4.75
N PRO A 100 -14.96 16.44 4.94
CA PRO A 100 -15.38 17.41 5.94
C PRO A 100 -15.00 16.97 7.36
N ALA A 101 -14.96 17.89 8.32
CA ALA A 101 -14.62 17.60 9.72
C ALA A 101 -15.52 16.52 10.38
N THR A 102 -16.73 16.32 9.86
CA THR A 102 -17.67 15.28 10.30
C THR A 102 -17.38 13.90 9.72
N HIS A 103 -16.52 13.80 8.70
CA HIS A 103 -16.13 12.52 8.11
C HIS A 103 -15.29 11.70 9.10
N TRP A 104 -15.56 10.40 9.22
CA TRP A 104 -14.90 9.53 10.19
C TRP A 104 -13.36 9.54 10.08
N ALA A 105 -12.86 9.68 8.85
CA ALA A 105 -11.42 9.72 8.56
C ALA A 105 -10.81 11.13 8.60
N ALA A 106 -11.57 12.18 8.94
CA ALA A 106 -11.08 13.56 8.84
C ALA A 106 -9.78 13.80 9.63
N LYS A 107 -9.69 13.25 10.85
CA LYS A 107 -8.48 13.32 11.66
C LYS A 107 -7.31 12.54 11.04
N SER A 108 -7.55 11.31 10.60
CA SER A 108 -6.52 10.49 9.95
C SER A 108 -5.98 11.15 8.70
N VAL A 109 -6.86 11.62 7.81
CA VAL A 109 -6.47 12.27 6.55
C VAL A 109 -5.77 13.60 6.83
N GLY A 110 -6.27 14.42 7.75
CA GLY A 110 -5.63 15.69 8.12
C GLY A 110 -4.24 15.49 8.73
N PHE A 111 -4.06 14.47 9.58
CA PHE A 111 -2.75 14.13 10.15
C PHE A 111 -1.79 13.57 9.10
N ALA A 112 -2.27 12.66 8.24
CA ALA A 112 -1.45 12.12 7.16
C ALA A 112 -1.04 13.22 6.16
N PHE A 113 -1.92 14.19 5.92
CA PHE A 113 -1.65 15.35 5.05
C PHE A 113 -0.61 16.28 5.69
N SER A 114 -0.72 16.59 6.98
CA SER A 114 0.27 17.44 7.68
C SER A 114 1.67 16.81 7.77
N LYS A 115 1.74 15.48 7.62
CA LYS A 115 2.99 14.72 7.49
C LYS A 115 3.47 14.50 6.07
N THR A 116 2.77 15.06 5.06
CA THR A 116 3.08 14.87 3.64
C THR A 116 3.07 13.39 3.24
N LEU A 117 2.24 12.56 3.89
CA LEU A 117 2.11 11.15 3.54
C LEU A 117 1.12 10.97 2.40
N VAL A 118 -0.03 11.64 2.50
CA VAL A 118 -1.12 11.55 1.52
C VAL A 118 -1.18 12.79 0.63
N HIS A 119 -1.43 12.56 -0.65
CA HIS A 119 -1.78 13.60 -1.63
C HIS A 119 -3.23 13.39 -2.10
N GLY A 120 -3.90 14.49 -2.44
CA GLY A 120 -5.22 14.46 -3.06
C GLY A 120 -5.18 13.89 -4.48
N VAL A 121 -6.36 13.51 -5.00
CA VAL A 121 -6.54 13.25 -6.44
C VAL A 121 -6.66 14.57 -7.23
N SER A 122 -6.87 15.67 -6.52
CA SER A 122 -6.72 17.06 -6.97
C SER A 122 -6.36 17.93 -5.77
N ASP A 123 -6.11 19.22 -5.99
CA ASP A 123 -5.79 20.18 -4.92
C ASP A 123 -6.86 20.26 -3.83
N VAL A 124 -8.12 19.91 -4.15
CA VAL A 124 -9.27 20.05 -3.24
C VAL A 124 -10.06 18.76 -3.04
N HIS A 125 -9.62 17.62 -3.59
CA HIS A 125 -10.29 16.32 -3.39
C HIS A 125 -9.32 15.23 -2.98
N PHE A 126 -9.69 14.45 -1.96
CA PHE A 126 -8.96 13.27 -1.53
C PHE A 126 -9.50 11.97 -2.13
N ALA A 127 -10.78 11.92 -2.47
CA ALA A 127 -11.55 10.72 -2.84
C ALA A 127 -11.51 9.63 -1.75
N PRO A 128 -12.05 9.88 -0.54
CA PRO A 128 -11.91 8.99 0.63
C PRO A 128 -12.49 7.58 0.41
N ASP A 129 -13.57 7.47 -0.37
CA ASP A 129 -14.30 6.21 -0.61
C ASP A 129 -13.84 5.47 -1.88
N ALA A 130 -12.97 6.09 -2.68
CA ALA A 130 -12.39 5.41 -3.84
C ALA A 130 -11.43 4.31 -3.37
N SER A 131 -11.40 3.19 -4.10
CA SER A 131 -10.44 2.11 -3.87
C SER A 131 -9.01 2.65 -4.00
N ILE A 132 -8.15 2.32 -3.03
CA ILE A 132 -6.72 2.62 -3.11
C ILE A 132 -6.03 1.59 -4.01
N THR A 133 -5.05 2.01 -4.81
CA THR A 133 -4.23 1.09 -5.61
C THR A 133 -2.99 0.63 -4.85
N GLY A 134 -2.39 -0.49 -5.26
CA GLY A 134 -1.14 -0.97 -4.67
C GLY A 134 0.00 0.04 -4.80
N GLU A 135 0.15 0.66 -5.97
CA GLU A 135 1.11 1.76 -6.20
C GLU A 135 0.90 2.93 -5.24
N GLN A 136 -0.35 3.34 -5.01
CA GLN A 136 -0.66 4.40 -4.05
C GLN A 136 -0.27 4.00 -2.64
N PHE A 137 -0.62 2.79 -2.19
CA PHE A 137 -0.27 2.33 -0.85
C PHE A 137 1.25 2.16 -0.65
N LEU A 138 1.97 1.68 -1.68
CA LEU A 138 3.44 1.64 -1.67
C LEU A 138 4.04 3.04 -1.54
N ALA A 139 3.54 4.03 -2.29
CA ALA A 139 3.99 5.41 -2.17
C ALA A 139 3.77 5.95 -0.75
N LEU A 140 2.59 5.74 -0.16
CA LEU A 140 2.30 6.13 1.22
C LEU A 140 3.29 5.50 2.21
N THR A 141 3.56 4.20 2.07
CA THR A 141 4.48 3.44 2.93
C THR A 141 5.92 3.95 2.79
N LEU A 142 6.37 4.20 1.57
CA LEU A 142 7.71 4.72 1.29
C LEU A 142 7.90 6.13 1.85
N ARG A 143 6.91 7.02 1.71
CA ARG A 143 6.95 8.36 2.34
C ARG A 143 7.08 8.24 3.85
N ALA A 144 6.32 7.35 4.48
CA ALA A 144 6.39 7.10 5.92
C ALA A 144 7.73 6.49 6.36
N LEU A 145 8.41 5.73 5.50
CA LEU A 145 9.79 5.25 5.71
C LEU A 145 10.88 6.31 5.47
N GLY A 146 10.50 7.54 5.09
CA GLY A 146 11.40 8.68 4.89
C GLY A 146 11.70 9.02 3.44
N TYR A 147 11.14 8.30 2.46
CA TYR A 147 11.25 8.63 1.04
C TYR A 147 10.16 9.64 0.65
N ALA A 148 10.27 10.88 1.13
CA ALA A 148 9.23 11.92 1.01
C ALA A 148 8.72 12.15 -0.43
N GLU A 149 9.59 12.03 -1.42
CA GLU A 149 9.27 12.24 -2.85
C GLU A 149 8.71 10.99 -3.55
N ALA A 150 8.37 9.93 -2.82
CA ALA A 150 7.87 8.70 -3.44
C ALA A 150 6.52 8.94 -4.11
N GLU A 151 6.44 8.77 -5.43
CA GLU A 151 5.20 8.89 -6.21
C GLU A 151 4.64 7.52 -6.62
N PRO A 152 3.30 7.38 -6.78
CA PRO A 152 2.68 6.09 -7.13
C PRO A 152 3.31 5.41 -8.34
N GLN A 153 3.58 6.16 -9.41
CA GLN A 153 4.07 5.64 -10.70
C GLN A 153 5.48 5.04 -10.61
N THR A 154 6.26 5.42 -9.59
CA THR A 154 7.63 4.94 -9.36
C THR A 154 7.75 4.13 -8.06
N ALA A 155 6.64 3.91 -7.36
CA ALA A 155 6.64 3.32 -6.02
C ALA A 155 7.11 1.86 -6.04
N SER A 156 6.84 1.10 -7.10
CA SER A 156 7.29 -0.30 -7.23
C SER A 156 8.81 -0.41 -7.31
N GLU A 157 9.44 0.37 -8.19
CA GLU A 157 10.90 0.43 -8.34
C GLU A 157 11.57 0.92 -7.05
N LEU A 158 11.01 1.96 -6.42
CA LEU A 158 11.54 2.47 -5.16
C LEU A 158 11.36 1.49 -4.01
N ALA A 159 10.26 0.74 -3.95
CA ALA A 159 10.07 -0.34 -2.97
C ALA A 159 11.12 -1.45 -3.14
N ALA A 160 11.45 -1.80 -4.39
CA ALA A 160 12.48 -2.78 -4.68
C ALA A 160 13.89 -2.31 -4.26
N THR A 161 14.26 -1.09 -4.64
CA THR A 161 15.60 -0.53 -4.41
C THR A 161 15.84 -0.11 -2.94
N SER A 162 14.79 0.26 -2.21
CA SER A 162 14.85 0.54 -0.76
C SER A 162 14.96 -0.73 0.10
N GLY A 163 14.74 -1.91 -0.48
CA GLY A 163 14.64 -3.16 0.27
C GLY A 163 13.33 -3.31 1.05
N LEU A 164 12.29 -2.52 0.72
CA LEU A 164 10.95 -2.72 1.25
C LEU A 164 10.35 -4.02 0.72
N LEU A 165 10.48 -4.29 -0.57
CA LEU A 165 10.00 -5.52 -1.22
C LEU A 165 11.06 -6.07 -2.17
N SER A 166 10.98 -7.35 -2.54
CA SER A 166 11.67 -7.82 -3.75
C SER A 166 11.07 -7.17 -4.99
N ALA A 167 11.83 -7.12 -6.09
CA ALA A 167 11.32 -6.59 -7.36
C ALA A 167 10.05 -7.33 -7.84
N SER A 168 9.98 -8.65 -7.64
CA SER A 168 8.80 -9.44 -7.98
C SER A 168 7.59 -9.11 -7.09
N GLU A 169 7.77 -9.00 -5.77
CA GLU A 169 6.67 -8.63 -4.86
C GLU A 169 6.17 -7.21 -5.17
N ALA A 170 7.08 -6.25 -5.36
CA ALA A 170 6.71 -4.87 -5.67
C ALA A 170 5.90 -4.77 -6.97
N GLN A 171 6.30 -5.52 -8.00
CA GLN A 171 5.59 -5.56 -9.28
C GLN A 171 4.20 -6.18 -9.15
N LEU A 172 4.08 -7.30 -8.42
CA LEU A 172 2.79 -7.96 -8.19
C LEU A 172 1.82 -7.04 -7.45
N ILE A 173 2.28 -6.35 -6.41
CA ILE A 173 1.46 -5.38 -5.66
C ILE A 173 1.05 -4.20 -6.53
N ALA A 174 1.99 -3.61 -7.28
CA ALA A 174 1.72 -2.42 -8.08
C ALA A 174 0.73 -2.69 -9.24
N GLN A 175 0.86 -3.84 -9.90
CA GLN A 175 0.03 -4.21 -11.05
C GLN A 175 -1.27 -4.94 -10.68
N GLY A 176 -1.48 -5.21 -9.38
CA GLY A 176 -2.68 -5.85 -8.89
C GLY A 176 -3.94 -5.08 -9.30
N ALA A 177 -4.87 -5.76 -9.98
CA ALA A 177 -6.14 -5.16 -10.39
C ALA A 177 -6.98 -4.69 -9.20
N VAL A 178 -6.81 -5.35 -8.05
CA VAL A 178 -7.49 -5.05 -6.80
C VAL A 178 -6.47 -5.08 -5.67
N PHE A 179 -6.43 -4.03 -4.86
CA PHE A 179 -5.62 -3.99 -3.65
C PHE A 179 -6.50 -4.26 -2.42
N ARG A 180 -6.27 -5.38 -1.76
CA ARG A 180 -7.03 -5.85 -0.60
C ARG A 180 -6.24 -5.64 0.69
N ARG A 181 -6.90 -5.98 1.79
CA ARG A 181 -6.27 -6.04 3.10
C ARG A 181 -5.12 -7.04 3.16
N ASP A 182 -5.18 -8.12 2.38
CA ASP A 182 -4.10 -9.10 2.28
C ASP A 182 -2.80 -8.51 1.73
N GLU A 183 -2.85 -7.85 0.58
CA GLU A 183 -1.68 -7.19 0.00
C GLU A 183 -1.13 -6.08 0.92
N MET A 184 -2.03 -5.38 1.62
CA MET A 184 -1.64 -4.39 2.60
C MET A 184 -0.84 -5.02 3.75
N VAL A 185 -1.30 -6.17 4.26
CA VAL A 185 -0.59 -6.92 5.31
C VAL A 185 0.80 -7.35 4.84
N ALA A 186 0.94 -7.82 3.59
CA ALA A 186 2.22 -8.17 3.01
C ALA A 186 3.20 -6.97 3.03
N VAL A 187 2.75 -5.81 2.57
CA VAL A 187 3.54 -4.57 2.58
C VAL A 187 3.86 -4.13 4.01
N ALA A 188 2.90 -4.19 4.92
CA ALA A 188 3.05 -3.77 6.32
C ALA A 188 4.06 -4.63 7.08
N TYR A 189 3.99 -5.95 6.91
CA TYR A 189 4.90 -6.90 7.54
C TYR A 189 6.34 -6.70 7.08
N ARG A 190 6.53 -6.37 5.80
CA ARG A 190 7.84 -6.01 5.27
C ARG A 190 8.31 -4.66 5.80
N ALA A 191 7.45 -3.66 5.81
CA ALA A 191 7.77 -2.32 6.29
C ALA A 191 8.33 -2.29 7.72
N ILE A 192 7.79 -3.08 8.64
CA ILE A 192 8.31 -3.14 10.03
C ILE A 192 9.74 -3.70 10.10
N GLN A 193 10.16 -4.48 9.11
CA GLN A 193 11.52 -5.05 9.00
C GLN A 193 12.46 -4.17 8.17
N THR A 194 11.93 -3.21 7.41
CA THR A 194 12.72 -2.32 6.55
C THR A 194 13.39 -1.22 7.36
N LYS A 195 14.63 -0.88 6.99
CA LYS A 195 15.36 0.26 7.55
C LYS A 195 14.72 1.58 7.10
N LEU A 196 14.63 2.54 8.01
CA LEU A 196 14.21 3.89 7.62
C LEU A 196 15.30 4.53 6.74
N LYS A 197 14.89 5.38 5.81
CA LYS A 197 15.82 6.11 4.94
C LYS A 197 16.82 6.89 5.79
N GLY A 198 18.12 6.66 5.57
CA GLY A 198 19.20 7.32 6.31
C GLY A 198 19.38 6.84 7.75
N SER A 199 18.75 5.73 8.14
CA SER A 199 18.87 5.12 9.47
C SER A 199 19.41 3.69 9.37
N ALA A 200 20.22 3.29 10.35
CA ALA A 200 20.62 1.90 10.51
C ALA A 200 19.49 1.04 11.11
N ARG A 201 18.48 1.68 11.73
CA ARG A 201 17.38 1.02 12.44
C ARG A 201 16.20 0.70 11.52
N THR A 202 15.54 -0.42 11.78
CA THR A 202 14.26 -0.79 11.17
C THR A 202 13.11 0.01 11.75
N LEU A 203 11.97 0.02 11.05
CA LEU A 203 10.75 0.61 11.60
C LEU A 203 10.35 -0.03 12.93
N LEU A 204 10.40 -1.36 13.07
CA LEU A 204 10.09 -2.02 14.34
C LEU A 204 11.00 -1.56 15.48
N GLN A 205 12.32 -1.43 15.23
CA GLN A 205 13.25 -0.90 16.24
C GLN A 205 12.85 0.51 16.67
N LYS A 206 12.55 1.39 15.71
CA LYS A 206 12.08 2.76 16.01
C LYS A 206 10.78 2.75 16.84
N LEU A 207 9.81 1.90 16.48
CA LEU A 207 8.52 1.81 17.17
C LEU A 207 8.66 1.33 18.63
N VAL A 208 9.66 0.50 18.92
CA VAL A 208 9.96 -0.04 20.25
C VAL A 208 10.81 0.93 21.07
N GLU A 209 11.84 1.49 20.46
CA GLU A 209 12.90 2.25 21.14
C GLU A 209 12.54 3.72 21.31
N ASP A 210 11.97 4.34 20.27
CA ASP A 210 11.73 5.78 20.27
C ASP A 210 10.26 6.09 20.52
N ASP A 211 9.37 5.54 19.69
CA ASP A 211 7.96 5.95 19.67
C ASP A 211 7.14 5.30 20.80
N LYS A 212 7.67 4.22 21.39
CA LYS A 212 6.98 3.39 22.39
C LYS A 212 5.59 2.92 21.94
N ALA A 213 5.40 2.81 20.63
CA ALA A 213 4.16 2.33 20.01
C ALA A 213 4.03 0.80 20.09
N VAL A 214 5.16 0.09 20.19
CA VAL A 214 5.22 -1.36 20.35
C VAL A 214 5.97 -1.68 21.64
N SER A 215 5.45 -2.59 22.46
CA SER A 215 6.15 -3.01 23.68
C SER A 215 7.34 -3.91 23.36
N VAL A 216 8.41 -3.81 24.16
CA VAL A 216 9.60 -4.68 24.02
C VAL A 216 9.21 -6.17 24.07
N GLY A 217 8.31 -6.55 24.99
CA GLY A 217 7.86 -7.93 25.14
C GLY A 217 7.16 -8.48 23.89
N ALA A 218 6.25 -7.68 23.30
CA ALA A 218 5.58 -8.08 22.05
C ALA A 218 6.57 -8.17 20.88
N ALA A 219 7.51 -7.22 20.80
CA ALA A 219 8.54 -7.21 19.78
C ALA A 219 9.46 -8.43 19.87
N VAL A 220 9.95 -8.78 21.06
CA VAL A 220 10.76 -10.00 21.28
C VAL A 220 9.96 -11.25 20.95
N ALA A 221 8.70 -11.34 21.40
CA ALA A 221 7.83 -12.49 21.13
C ALA A 221 7.53 -12.69 19.64
N SER A 222 7.63 -11.63 18.81
CA SER A 222 7.49 -11.74 17.35
C SER A 222 8.67 -12.42 16.67
N GLY A 223 9.83 -12.50 17.33
CA GLY A 223 11.09 -12.96 16.73
C GLY A 223 11.75 -11.97 15.77
N LEU A 224 11.11 -10.83 15.50
CA LEU A 224 11.61 -9.77 14.60
C LEU A 224 12.49 -8.73 15.31
N TYR A 225 12.54 -8.75 16.64
CA TYR A 225 13.31 -7.82 17.45
C TYR A 225 14.15 -8.57 18.47
N LYS A 226 15.43 -8.20 18.53
CA LYS A 226 16.34 -8.63 19.58
C LYS A 226 16.51 -7.47 20.56
N ALA A 227 16.11 -7.69 21.81
CA ALA A 227 16.34 -6.68 22.85
C ALA A 227 17.84 -6.43 23.03
N PRO A 228 18.24 -5.16 23.27
CA PRO A 228 19.60 -4.85 23.69
C PRO A 228 19.96 -5.69 24.90
N SER A 229 21.22 -6.12 24.98
CA SER A 229 21.69 -6.86 26.15
C SER A 229 21.44 -6.03 27.41
N SER A 230 21.02 -6.70 28.49
CA SER A 230 20.94 -6.08 29.82
C SER A 230 22.30 -6.03 30.51
N ASP A 231 23.31 -6.73 29.98
CA ASP A 231 24.68 -6.68 30.48
C ASP A 231 25.33 -5.32 30.12
N PRO A 232 25.83 -4.56 31.10
CA PRO A 232 26.47 -3.27 30.85
C PRO A 232 27.65 -3.33 29.87
N MET A 233 28.38 -4.45 29.82
CA MET A 233 29.52 -4.60 28.92
C MET A 233 29.06 -4.74 27.47
N ASP A 234 28.08 -5.61 27.24
CA ASP A 234 27.48 -5.78 25.91
C ASP A 234 26.86 -4.46 25.40
N GLN A 235 26.24 -3.67 26.29
CA GLN A 235 25.71 -2.35 25.93
C GLN A 235 26.79 -1.37 25.48
N ILE A 236 27.95 -1.39 26.14
CA ILE A 236 29.10 -0.57 25.76
C ILE A 236 29.65 -1.04 24.41
N GLU A 237 29.79 -2.35 24.20
CA GLU A 237 30.29 -2.91 22.93
C GLU A 237 29.36 -2.61 21.75
N ASP A 238 28.04 -2.74 21.93
CA ASP A 238 27.04 -2.42 20.92
C ASP A 238 27.04 -0.92 20.61
N ALA A 239 27.10 -0.05 21.62
CA ALA A 239 27.18 1.40 21.43
C ALA A 239 28.45 1.83 20.67
N ILE A 240 29.60 1.20 20.97
CA ILE A 240 30.86 1.44 20.23
C ILE A 240 30.71 0.97 18.78
N ARG A 241 30.13 -0.21 18.55
CA ARG A 241 29.94 -0.77 17.21
C ARG A 241 29.05 0.10 16.33
N ASP A 242 27.99 0.68 16.90
CA ASP A 242 27.07 1.55 16.17
C ASP A 242 27.66 2.93 15.91
N ALA A 243 28.50 3.47 16.80
CA ALA A 243 29.20 4.73 16.57
C ALA A 243 30.26 4.68 15.45
N LEU A 244 30.67 3.48 15.03
CA LEU A 244 31.71 3.26 14.02
C LEU A 244 31.17 2.95 12.61
N LYS A 245 29.85 2.88 12.42
CA LYS A 245 29.18 2.62 11.13
C LYS A 245 28.57 3.88 10.56
#